data_AF-A0A372IW66-F1
#
_entry.id   AF-A0A372IW66-F1
#
_cell.length_a   1.000
_cell.length_b   1.000
_cell.length_c   1.000
_cell.angle_alpha   90.00
_cell.angle_beta   90.00
_cell.angle_gamma   90.00
#
_symmetry.space_group_name_H-M   'P 1'
#
loop_
_entity.id
_entity.type
_entity.pdbx_description
1 polymer ?
#
loop_
_entity_poly.entity_id
_entity_poly.type
_entity_poly.pdbx_seq_one_letter_code
_entity_poly.pdbx_strand_id
1 'polypeptide(L)' 'MATQKRPSPEALDNVTEDNIETRSQLLPEESALAGSGMEEVAAEVILAESEERTVHADPDDAQGGHRRSEDTADLP' A
#
# COMPACT_ATOMS: atom_id res chain seq x y z
N MET A 1 -7.51 11.59 -13.01
CA MET A 1 -6.60 10.43 -13.10
C MET A 1 -5.55 10.62 -12.04
N ALA A 2 -5.46 9.72 -11.05
CA ALA A 2 -4.30 9.67 -10.18
C ALA A 2 -3.10 9.34 -11.09
N THR A 3 -2.15 10.25 -11.20
CA THR A 3 -0.88 9.91 -11.81
C THR A 3 -0.21 8.97 -10.82
N GLN A 4 0.08 7.73 -11.23
CA GLN A 4 0.96 6.86 -10.44
C GLN A 4 2.29 7.58 -10.33
N LYS A 5 2.50 8.26 -9.19
CA LYS A 5 3.78 8.89 -8.88
C LYS A 5 4.74 7.74 -8.64
N ARG A 6 5.91 7.83 -9.29
CA ARG A 6 7.00 6.92 -8.97
C ARG A 6 7.38 7.14 -7.49
N PRO A 7 7.52 6.08 -6.68
CA PRO A 7 7.99 6.20 -5.31
C PRO A 7 9.35 6.92 -5.24
N SER A 8 9.56 7.67 -4.17
CA SER A 8 10.83 8.33 -3.88
C SER A 8 11.95 7.30 -3.63
N PRO A 9 13.23 7.67 -3.81
CA PRO A 9 14.34 6.80 -3.44
C PRO A 9 14.31 6.36 -1.98
N GLU A 10 13.92 7.26 -1.07
CA GLU A 10 13.78 6.96 0.36
C GLU A 10 12.69 5.91 0.63
N ALA A 11 11.54 6.01 -0.06
CA ALA A 11 10.51 4.99 0.03
C ALA A 11 10.98 3.62 -0.50
N LEU A 12 11.76 3.61 -1.59
CA LEU A 12 12.31 2.37 -2.15
C LEU A 12 13.37 1.72 -1.24
N ASP A 13 14.18 2.52 -0.55
CA ASP A 13 15.19 2.01 0.39
C ASP A 13 14.57 1.25 1.57
N ASN A 14 13.30 1.53 1.90
CA ASN A 14 12.55 0.81 2.93
C ASN A 14 11.88 -0.48 2.41
N VAL A 15 11.84 -0.72 1.10
CA VAL A 15 11.29 -1.96 0.54
C VAL A 15 12.37 -3.04 0.59
N THR A 16 12.24 -3.95 1.56
CA THR A 16 13.19 -5.06 1.73
C THR A 16 12.63 -6.37 1.18
N GLU A 17 13.53 -7.33 0.89
CA GLU A 17 13.16 -8.68 0.46
C GLU A 17 12.25 -9.40 1.46
N ASP A 18 12.52 -9.24 2.77
CA ASP A 18 11.70 -9.81 3.85
C ASP A 18 10.27 -9.22 3.87
N ASN A 19 10.13 -7.92 3.61
CA ASN A 19 8.82 -7.30 3.51
C ASN A 19 8.07 -7.80 2.28
N ILE A 20 8.74 -7.95 1.13
CA ILE A 20 8.16 -8.49 -0.09
C ILE A 20 7.68 -9.93 0.14
N GLU A 21 8.52 -10.80 0.69
CA GLU A 21 8.18 -12.20 1.00
C GLU A 21 6.96 -12.30 1.93
N THR A 22 6.94 -11.47 2.98
CA THR A 22 5.82 -11.48 3.93
C THR A 22 4.54 -10.95 3.28
N ARG A 23 4.65 -9.93 2.40
CA ARG A 23 3.51 -9.26 1.79
C ARG A 23 2.96 -9.99 0.56
N SER A 24 3.77 -10.83 -0.09
CA SER A 24 3.37 -11.65 -1.25
C SER A 24 2.53 -12.87 -0.85
N GLN A 25 2.27 -13.08 0.45
CA GLN A 25 1.37 -14.13 0.92
C GLN A 25 -0.04 -13.93 0.36
N LEU A 26 -0.42 -14.84 -0.53
CA LEU A 26 -1.71 -14.82 -1.22
C LEU A 26 -2.86 -15.25 -0.31
N LEU A 27 -4.04 -14.69 -0.57
CA LEU A 27 -5.27 -15.19 0.02
C LEU A 27 -5.64 -16.57 -0.55
N PRO A 28 -6.45 -17.39 0.15
CA PRO A 28 -6.86 -18.70 -0.35
C PRO A 28 -7.52 -18.66 -1.73
N GLU A 29 -8.32 -17.62 -2.02
CA GLU A 29 -8.97 -17.39 -3.31
C GLU A 29 -8.00 -17.01 -4.44
N GLU A 30 -6.78 -16.59 -4.12
CA GLU A 30 -5.74 -16.17 -5.06
C GLU A 30 -4.74 -17.28 -5.37
N SER A 31 -4.94 -18.50 -4.86
CA SER A 31 -3.99 -19.61 -4.99
C SER A 31 -3.59 -19.96 -6.42
N ALA A 32 -4.42 -19.59 -7.40
CA ALA A 32 -4.12 -19.78 -8.83
C ALA A 32 -2.94 -18.91 -9.33
N LEU A 33 -2.57 -17.86 -8.59
CA LEU A 33 -1.44 -16.98 -8.89
C LEU A 33 -0.14 -17.43 -8.21
N ALA A 34 -0.18 -18.45 -7.34
CA ALA A 34 1.00 -18.90 -6.62
C ALA A 34 2.10 -19.42 -7.58
N GLY A 35 3.33 -18.93 -7.40
CA GLY A 35 4.48 -19.26 -8.24
C GLY A 35 4.50 -18.53 -9.57
N SER A 36 3.62 -17.53 -9.77
CA SER A 36 3.58 -16.73 -11.00
C SER A 36 4.67 -15.66 -11.03
N GLY A 37 5.20 -15.28 -9.86
CA GLY A 37 6.08 -14.12 -9.70
C GLY A 37 5.34 -12.79 -9.66
N MET A 38 4.02 -12.80 -9.90
CA MET A 38 3.19 -11.58 -9.85
C MET A 38 2.91 -11.17 -8.41
N GLU A 39 2.92 -12.13 -7.47
CA GLU A 39 2.69 -11.90 -6.05
C GLU A 39 3.80 -11.03 -5.43
N GLU A 40 5.06 -11.29 -5.75
CA GLU A 40 6.19 -10.47 -5.30
C GLU A 40 6.19 -9.09 -5.98
N VAL A 41 5.91 -9.03 -7.28
CA VAL A 41 5.83 -7.74 -8.01
C VAL A 41 4.71 -6.86 -7.46
N ALA A 42 3.54 -7.45 -7.19
CA ALA A 42 2.43 -6.73 -6.58
C ALA A 42 2.77 -6.27 -5.16
N ALA A 43 3.40 -7.13 -4.36
CA ALA A 43 3.86 -6.79 -3.02
C ALA A 43 4.86 -5.63 -3.03
N GLU A 44 5.87 -5.66 -3.91
CA GLU A 44 6.87 -4.60 -4.06
C GLU A 44 6.22 -3.25 -4.39
N VAL A 45 5.29 -3.22 -5.36
CA VAL A 45 4.58 -1.98 -5.74
C VAL A 45 3.76 -1.43 -4.57
N ILE A 46 3.00 -2.30 -3.89
CA ILE A 46 2.16 -1.88 -2.77
C ILE A 46 3.00 -1.34 -1.61
N LEU A 47 4.11 -2.01 -1.30
CA LEU A 47 5.03 -1.58 -0.24
C LEU A 47 5.64 -0.23 -0.59
N ALA A 48 6.18 -0.06 -1.80
CA ALA A 48 6.78 1.19 -2.24
C ALA A 48 5.77 2.37 -2.21
N GLU A 49 4.52 2.15 -2.63
CA GLU A 49 3.46 3.16 -2.53
C GLU A 49 3.07 3.47 -1.06
N SER A 50 3.15 2.48 -0.18
CA SER A 50 2.83 2.65 1.24
C SER A 50 3.93 3.38 1.99
N GLU A 51 5.20 3.08 1.70
CA GLU A 51 6.36 3.81 2.20
C GLU A 51 6.34 5.26 1.70
N GLU A 52 6.01 5.48 0.42
CA GLU A 52 5.85 6.83 -0.12
C GLU A 52 4.80 7.63 0.65
N ARG A 53 3.62 7.05 0.95
CA ARG A 53 2.60 7.74 1.76
C ARG A 53 3.01 7.95 3.22
N THR A 54 3.92 7.12 3.72
CA THR A 54 4.44 7.24 5.10
C THR A 54 5.46 8.36 5.20
N VAL A 55 6.39 8.43 4.24
CA VAL A 55 7.46 9.44 4.17
C VAL A 55 6.94 10.78 3.64
N HIS A 56 6.06 10.73 2.65
CA HIS A 56 5.48 11.88 1.95
C HIS A 56 3.95 11.85 2.02
N ALA A 57 3.42 11.91 3.25
CA ALA A 57 1.99 11.97 3.51
C ALA A 57 1.31 13.06 2.67
N ASP A 58 0.16 12.73 2.07
CA ASP A 58 -0.61 13.71 1.31
C ASP A 58 -1.08 14.81 2.28
N PRO A 59 -0.96 16.10 1.94
CA PRO A 59 -1.55 17.16 2.74
C PRO A 59 -3.04 16.93 3.07
N ASP A 60 -3.80 16.30 2.18
CA ASP A 60 -5.22 15.97 2.42
C ASP A 60 -5.39 14.87 3.50
N ASP A 61 -4.43 13.93 3.60
CA ASP A 61 -4.40 12.91 4.67
C ASP A 61 -4.13 13.55 6.04
N ALA A 62 -3.22 14.54 6.09
CA ALA A 62 -2.87 15.25 7.30
C ALA A 62 -3.96 16.23 7.79
N GLN A 63 -4.82 16.70 6.88
CA GLN A 63 -5.88 17.67 7.17
C GLN A 63 -7.21 17.03 7.61
N GLY A 64 -7.27 15.70 7.75
CA GLY A 64 -8.47 15.02 8.28
C GLY A 64 -9.66 15.05 7.32
N GLY A 65 -9.41 15.12 6.01
CA GLY A 65 -10.46 15.04 4.97
C GLY A 65 -11.16 13.68 4.89
N HIS A 66 -10.67 12.69 5.63
CA HIS A 66 -11.30 11.38 5.80
C HIS A 66 -12.44 11.45 6.83
N ARG A 67 -13.56 10.80 6.53
CA ARG A 67 -14.64 10.61 7.50
C ARG A 67 -14.08 9.98 8.77
N ARG A 68 -14.27 10.65 9.90
CA ARG A 68 -13.91 10.13 11.22
C ARG A 68 -14.92 9.08 11.62
N SER A 69 -14.55 8.17 12.51
CA SER A 69 -15.46 7.13 13.01
C SER A 69 -16.75 7.73 13.59
N GLU A 70 -16.63 8.88 14.28
CA GLU A 70 -17.77 9.66 14.81
C GLU A 70 -18.73 10.17 13.72
N ASP A 71 -18.24 10.45 12.50
CA ASP A 71 -19.07 10.95 11.41
C ASP A 71 -19.95 9.84 10.79
N THR A 72 -19.67 8.57 11.11
CA THR A 72 -20.39 7.40 10.59
C THR A 72 -21.09 6.57 11.66
N ALA A 73 -20.72 6.77 12.94
CA ALA A 73 -21.24 5.98 14.06
C ALA A 73 -22.74 6.17 14.30
N ASP A 74 -23.28 7.35 13.93
CA ASP A 74 -24.69 7.72 14.15
C ASP A 74 -25.53 7.71 12.85
N LEU A 75 -25.04 7.09 11.77
CA LEU A 75 -25.85 6.91 10.56
C LEU A 75 -26.94 5.83 10.83
N PRO A 76 -28.23 6.13 10.57
CA PRO A 76 -29.35 5.23 10.86
C PRO A 76 -29.37 3.95 10.00
#